data_AF-A0AAV3X3Q0-F1
#
_entry.id   AF-A0AAV3X3Q0-F1
#
_cell.length_a   1.000
_cell.length_b   1.000
_cell.length_c   1.000
_cell.angle_alpha   90.00
_cell.angle_beta   90.00
_cell.angle_gamma   90.00
#
_symmetry.space_group_name_H-M   'P 1'
#
loop_
_entity.id
_entity.type
_entity.pdbx_description
1 polymer ?
#
loop_
_entity_poly.entity_id
_entity_poly.type
_entity_poly.pdbx_seq_one_letter_code
_entity_poly.pdbx_strand_id
1 'polypeptide(L)'
;MKPNFEKMSNAELRTYILSHRDDDEAIRVLFSRRNPPDSEATWYGPMTTPEGEPIEENIRIAEEAIRQRIELSDQKKQKKTAQINQIAEIDNQLSHRHIDLDPGGYFIIYLERDAGLICAKHFTNAINEQGLAVDPETGKVIPAKGKVQRTHETLYTGRTAKELCVKIFEETKPCPVTMLDHAAYLGREFVRAQMALISGEEYVQD
;
A
#
# COMPACT_ATOMS: atom_id res chain seq x y z
N MET A 1 18.68 38.01 1.79
CA MET A 1 19.66 36.93 1.97
C MET A 1 19.19 35.78 1.08
N LYS A 2 20.07 35.19 0.26
CA LYS A 2 19.66 34.10 -0.64
C LYS A 2 19.33 32.83 0.17
N PRO A 3 18.34 32.02 -0.25
CA PRO A 3 18.12 30.70 0.32
C PRO A 3 19.32 29.78 0.15
N ASN A 4 19.45 28.77 1.00
CA ASN A 4 20.45 27.72 0.81
C ASN A 4 19.91 26.66 -0.16
N PHE A 5 20.19 26.84 -1.46
CA PHE A 5 19.71 25.95 -2.51
C PHE A 5 20.19 24.49 -2.32
N GLU A 6 21.37 24.29 -1.74
CA GLU A 6 21.91 22.95 -1.50
C GLU A 6 21.08 22.12 -0.51
N LYS A 7 20.35 22.80 0.39
CA LYS A 7 19.47 22.14 1.37
C LYS A 7 18.03 21.97 0.88
N MET A 8 17.66 22.61 -0.22
CA MET A 8 16.31 22.49 -0.79
C MET A 8 16.16 21.18 -1.55
N SER A 9 14.98 20.57 -1.49
CA SER A 9 14.58 19.50 -2.40
C SER A 9 14.47 19.99 -3.84
N ASN A 10 14.51 19.07 -4.81
CA ASN A 10 14.32 19.44 -6.22
C ASN A 10 12.96 20.07 -6.50
N ALA A 11 11.92 19.74 -5.73
CA ALA A 11 10.60 20.35 -5.88
C ALA A 11 10.59 21.81 -5.40
N GLU A 12 11.17 22.07 -4.24
CA GLU A 12 11.32 23.43 -3.70
C GLU A 12 12.20 24.29 -4.61
N LEU A 13 13.31 23.73 -5.10
CA LEU A 13 14.25 24.45 -5.95
C LEU A 13 13.62 24.81 -7.31
N ARG A 14 12.85 23.90 -7.93
CA ARG A 14 12.08 24.20 -9.15
C ARG A 14 11.05 25.30 -8.91
N THR A 15 10.34 25.23 -7.79
CA THR A 15 9.33 26.24 -7.42
C THR A 15 9.96 27.62 -7.29
N TYR A 16 11.11 27.70 -6.61
CA TYR A 16 11.89 28.93 -6.49
C TYR A 16 12.32 29.46 -7.86
N ILE A 17 12.96 28.64 -8.70
CA ILE A 17 13.44 29.03 -10.04
C ILE A 17 12.30 29.54 -10.93
N LEU A 18 11.11 28.93 -10.87
CA LEU A 18 9.96 29.38 -11.66
C LEU A 18 9.53 30.82 -11.33
N SER A 19 9.74 31.25 -10.08
CA SER A 19 9.49 32.62 -9.61
C SER A 19 10.71 33.54 -9.70
N HIS A 20 11.91 32.99 -9.92
CA HIS A 20 13.19 33.70 -9.97
C HIS A 20 14.02 33.19 -11.17
N ARG A 21 13.49 33.39 -12.38
CA ARG A 21 14.03 32.79 -13.62
C ARG A 21 15.42 33.29 -14.01
N ASP A 22 15.87 34.39 -13.41
CA ASP A 22 17.17 34.99 -13.67
C ASP A 22 18.21 34.67 -12.57
N ASP A 23 17.88 33.81 -11.58
CA ASP A 23 18.82 33.41 -10.52
C ASP A 23 19.69 32.23 -11.00
N ASP A 24 20.77 32.56 -11.70
CA ASP A 24 21.75 31.61 -12.26
C ASP A 24 22.30 30.61 -11.24
N GLU A 25 22.39 31.01 -9.96
CA GLU A 25 22.89 30.15 -8.89
C GLU A 25 21.90 29.02 -8.58
N ALA A 26 20.62 29.35 -8.43
CA ALA A 26 19.57 28.36 -8.21
C ALA A 26 19.45 27.41 -9.41
N ILE A 27 19.51 27.97 -10.62
CA ILE A 27 19.48 27.20 -11.87
C ILE A 27 20.67 26.23 -11.94
N ARG A 28 21.89 26.72 -11.67
CA ARG A 28 23.10 25.88 -11.67
C ARG A 28 23.02 24.73 -10.68
N VAL A 29 22.54 24.99 -9.45
CA VAL A 29 22.34 23.94 -8.43
C VAL A 29 21.30 22.91 -8.89
N LEU A 30 20.25 23.32 -9.61
CA LEU A 30 19.29 22.38 -10.17
C LEU A 30 19.94 21.50 -11.25
N PHE A 31 20.75 22.08 -12.13
CA PHE A 31 21.45 21.34 -13.19
C PHE A 31 22.56 20.43 -12.67
N SER A 32 23.27 20.80 -11.61
CA SER A 32 24.31 19.94 -11.01
C SER A 32 23.75 18.64 -10.41
N ARG A 33 22.45 18.61 -10.08
CA ARG A 33 21.74 17.44 -9.53
C ARG A 33 21.15 16.51 -10.58
N ARG A 34 21.45 16.73 -11.87
CA ARG A 34 20.94 15.90 -12.96
C ARG A 34 21.49 14.47 -12.84
N ASN A 35 20.62 13.50 -13.09
CA ASN A 35 20.96 12.08 -13.06
C ASN A 35 20.39 11.39 -14.31
N PRO A 36 21.22 10.77 -15.17
CA PRO A 36 22.68 10.66 -15.08
C PRO A 36 23.40 12.01 -15.21
N PRO A 37 24.66 12.13 -14.73
CA PRO A 37 25.47 13.32 -14.95
C PRO A 37 25.70 13.55 -16.45
N ASP A 38 26.04 14.78 -16.83
CA ASP A 38 26.20 15.17 -18.23
C ASP A 38 27.26 14.35 -18.99
N SER A 39 28.27 13.82 -18.29
CA SER A 39 29.27 12.91 -18.85
C SER A 39 28.72 11.55 -19.29
N GLU A 40 27.58 11.14 -18.73
CA GLU A 40 26.89 9.88 -19.01
C GLU A 40 25.57 10.10 -19.77
N ALA A 41 25.23 11.36 -20.06
CA ALA A 41 24.01 11.70 -20.76
C ALA A 41 24.10 11.31 -22.25
N THR A 42 23.00 10.81 -22.79
CA THR A 42 22.84 10.64 -24.23
C THR A 42 22.60 12.02 -24.86
N TRP A 43 23.52 12.44 -25.73
CA TRP A 43 23.44 13.71 -26.44
C TRP A 43 22.85 13.50 -27.84
N TYR A 44 21.89 14.35 -28.20
CA TYR A 44 21.31 14.40 -29.54
C TYR A 44 21.78 15.66 -30.26
N GLY A 45 22.06 15.55 -31.55
CA GLY A 45 22.42 16.71 -32.38
C GLY A 45 21.26 17.71 -32.52
N PRO A 46 21.53 18.94 -32.98
CA PRO A 46 20.48 19.92 -33.24
C PRO A 46 19.52 19.41 -34.33
N MET A 47 18.23 19.67 -34.17
CA MET A 47 17.20 19.19 -35.13
C MET A 47 17.13 20.07 -36.39
N THR A 48 17.71 21.26 -36.34
CA THR A 48 17.75 22.22 -37.45
C THR A 48 19.13 22.85 -37.57
N THR A 49 19.47 23.37 -38.75
CA THR A 49 20.64 24.24 -38.94
C THR A 49 20.42 25.61 -38.28
N PRO A 50 21.46 26.47 -38.16
CA PRO A 50 21.30 27.84 -37.68
C PRO A 50 20.31 28.68 -38.49
N GLU A 51 20.13 28.37 -39.78
CA GLU A 51 19.19 29.02 -40.70
C GLU A 51 17.74 28.49 -40.55
N GLY A 52 17.53 27.46 -39.72
CA GLY A 52 16.22 26.87 -39.45
C GLY A 52 15.83 25.68 -40.32
N GLU A 53 16.73 25.21 -41.20
CA GLU A 53 16.45 24.07 -42.07
C GLU A 53 16.54 22.74 -41.30
N PRO A 54 15.59 21.79 -41.46
CA PRO A 54 15.62 20.50 -40.77
C PRO A 54 16.87 19.66 -41.05
N ILE A 55 17.42 19.03 -40.02
CA ILE A 55 18.50 18.03 -40.14
C ILE A 55 17.87 16.64 -40.01
N GLU A 56 17.41 16.10 -41.14
CA GLU A 56 16.65 14.84 -41.22
C GLU A 56 17.31 13.67 -40.47
N GLU A 57 18.64 13.55 -40.54
CA GLU A 57 19.36 12.49 -39.83
C GLU A 57 19.24 12.60 -38.30
N ASN A 58 19.41 13.81 -37.76
CA ASN A 58 19.29 14.04 -36.32
C ASN A 58 17.85 13.85 -35.86
N ILE A 59 16.88 14.27 -36.68
CA ILE A 59 15.46 14.03 -36.43
C ILE A 59 15.19 12.54 -36.33
N ARG A 60 15.66 11.75 -37.29
CA ARG A 60 15.50 10.30 -37.30
C ARG A 60 16.11 9.63 -36.06
N ILE A 61 17.34 9.99 -35.69
CA ILE A 61 18.01 9.45 -34.49
C ILE A 61 17.22 9.77 -33.22
N ALA A 62 16.74 11.01 -33.09
CA ALA A 62 15.94 11.43 -31.95
C ALA A 62 14.59 10.70 -31.91
N GLU A 63 13.90 10.57 -33.04
CA GLU A 63 12.64 9.84 -33.14
C GLU A 63 12.79 8.36 -32.78
N GLU A 64 13.84 7.70 -33.27
CA GLU A 64 14.14 6.30 -32.95
C GLU A 64 14.39 6.13 -31.45
N ALA A 65 15.21 6.99 -30.86
CA ALA A 65 15.50 6.93 -29.43
C ALA A 65 14.26 7.18 -28.57
N ILE A 66 13.37 8.09 -29.00
CA ILE A 66 12.08 8.31 -28.34
C ILE A 66 11.23 7.03 -28.41
N ARG A 67 11.12 6.40 -29.57
CA ARG A 67 10.36 5.15 -29.76
C ARG A 67 10.89 4.03 -28.88
N GLN A 68 12.20 3.79 -28.88
CA GLN A 68 12.84 2.78 -28.03
C GLN A 68 12.55 3.05 -26.54
N ARG A 69 12.58 4.32 -26.12
CA ARG A 69 12.31 4.68 -24.71
C ARG A 69 10.85 4.46 -24.32
N ILE A 70 9.90 4.74 -25.22
CA ILE A 70 8.48 4.43 -25.01
C ILE A 70 8.30 2.92 -24.89
N GLU A 71 8.87 2.14 -25.80
CA GLU A 71 8.77 0.68 -25.77
C GLU A 71 9.34 0.09 -24.48
N LEU A 72 10.52 0.54 -24.05
CA LEU A 72 11.12 0.13 -22.77
C LEU A 72 10.25 0.50 -21.57
N SER A 73 9.58 1.64 -21.60
CA SER A 73 8.65 2.07 -20.56
C SER A 73 7.41 1.16 -20.53
N ASP A 74 6.86 0.82 -21.69
CA ASP A 74 5.70 -0.06 -21.82
C ASP A 74 6.01 -1.48 -21.39
N GLN A 75 7.15 -2.04 -21.80
CA GLN A 75 7.63 -3.35 -21.35
C GLN A 75 7.82 -3.39 -19.82
N LYS A 76 8.40 -2.34 -19.22
CA LYS A 76 8.52 -2.23 -17.75
C LYS A 76 7.16 -2.18 -17.07
N LYS A 77 6.20 -1.44 -17.63
CA LYS A 77 4.84 -1.35 -17.11
C LYS A 77 4.13 -2.72 -17.18
N GLN A 78 4.20 -3.39 -18.33
CA GLN A 78 3.63 -4.73 -18.51
C GLN A 78 4.24 -5.74 -17.54
N LYS A 79 5.56 -5.75 -17.39
CA LYS A 79 6.25 -6.63 -16.43
C LYS A 79 5.81 -6.36 -14.99
N LYS A 80 5.66 -5.09 -14.60
CA LYS A 80 5.16 -4.72 -13.27
C LYS A 80 3.71 -5.19 -13.06
N THR A 81 2.84 -4.99 -14.04
CA THR A 81 1.44 -5.46 -13.97
C THR A 81 1.35 -6.98 -13.88
N ALA A 82 2.13 -7.71 -14.68
CA ALA A 82 2.20 -9.18 -14.62
C ALA A 82 2.65 -9.67 -13.23
N GLN A 83 3.66 -9.01 -12.64
CA GLN A 83 4.13 -9.33 -11.30
C GLN A 83 3.06 -9.10 -10.22
N ILE A 84 2.32 -7.98 -10.29
CA ILE A 84 1.22 -7.70 -9.35
C ILE A 84 0.13 -8.77 -9.46
N ASN A 85 -0.27 -9.13 -10.68
CA ASN A 85 -1.30 -10.14 -10.90
C ASN A 85 -0.86 -11.52 -10.40
N GLN A 86 0.40 -11.89 -10.62
CA GLN A 86 0.95 -13.16 -10.13
C GLN A 86 0.94 -13.24 -8.60
N ILE A 87 1.31 -12.15 -7.90
CA ILE A 87 1.25 -12.09 -6.44
C ILE A 87 -0.20 -12.26 -5.96
N ALA A 88 -1.14 -11.50 -6.55
CA ALA A 88 -2.55 -11.58 -6.18
C ALA A 88 -3.15 -12.98 -6.43
N GLU A 89 -2.73 -13.67 -7.49
CA GLU A 89 -3.17 -15.04 -7.77
C GLU A 89 -2.66 -16.03 -6.71
N ILE A 90 -1.38 -15.92 -6.32
CA ILE A 90 -0.79 -16.75 -5.25
C ILE A 90 -1.54 -16.52 -3.94
N ASP A 91 -1.79 -15.26 -3.57
CA ASP A 91 -2.53 -14.93 -2.35
C ASP A 91 -3.94 -15.53 -2.38
N ASN A 92 -4.69 -15.33 -3.47
CA ASN A 92 -6.03 -15.90 -3.64
C ASN A 92 -6.03 -17.43 -3.52
N GLN A 93 -5.05 -18.11 -4.12
CA GLN A 93 -4.94 -19.57 -4.01
C GLN A 93 -4.68 -20.00 -2.56
N LEU A 94 -3.82 -19.28 -1.84
CA LEU A 94 -3.48 -19.58 -0.45
C LEU A 94 -4.61 -19.23 0.53
N SER A 95 -5.51 -18.30 0.21
CA SER A 95 -6.67 -17.97 1.06
C SER A 95 -7.71 -19.09 1.12
N HIS A 96 -7.69 -20.05 0.19
CA HIS A 96 -8.57 -21.23 0.21
C HIS A 96 -8.03 -22.39 1.07
N ARG A 97 -6.84 -22.24 1.67
CA ARG A 97 -6.24 -23.31 2.47
C ARG A 97 -7.05 -23.57 3.74
N HIS A 98 -6.96 -24.81 4.22
CA HIS A 98 -7.48 -25.15 5.54
C HIS A 98 -6.72 -24.40 6.65
N ILE A 99 -7.45 -23.84 7.61
CA ILE A 99 -6.93 -23.29 8.85
C ILE A 99 -7.82 -23.78 9.99
N ASP A 100 -7.21 -24.30 11.06
CA ASP A 100 -7.94 -24.69 12.26
C ASP A 100 -8.51 -23.44 12.94
N LEU A 101 -9.61 -23.57 13.69
CA LEU A 101 -10.16 -22.46 14.45
C LEU A 101 -9.27 -22.13 15.66
N ASP A 102 -8.98 -20.86 15.89
CA ASP A 102 -8.29 -20.42 17.10
C ASP A 102 -9.21 -20.64 18.33
N PRO A 103 -8.76 -21.35 19.37
CA PRO A 103 -9.51 -21.50 20.62
C PRO A 103 -9.93 -20.15 21.25
N GLY A 104 -9.13 -19.12 21.06
CA GLY A 104 -9.39 -17.76 21.54
C GLY A 104 -10.56 -17.07 20.84
N GLY A 105 -10.97 -17.54 19.67
CA GLY A 105 -12.10 -16.97 18.92
C GLY A 105 -11.77 -16.61 17.48
N TYR A 106 -12.60 -15.76 16.89
CA TYR A 106 -12.39 -15.22 15.55
C TYR A 106 -12.67 -13.71 15.53
N PHE A 107 -12.21 -13.05 14.46
CA PHE A 107 -12.35 -11.61 14.30
C PHE A 107 -13.09 -11.26 13.01
N ILE A 108 -13.95 -10.24 13.09
CA ILE A 108 -14.53 -9.58 11.93
C ILE A 108 -13.92 -8.18 11.82
N ILE A 109 -13.33 -7.88 10.67
CA ILE A 109 -12.62 -6.61 10.43
C ILE A 109 -13.44 -5.75 9.48
N TYR A 110 -13.55 -4.46 9.77
CA TYR A 110 -14.19 -3.48 8.89
C TYR A 110 -13.57 -2.10 9.07
N LEU A 111 -13.89 -1.18 8.15
CA LEU A 111 -13.39 0.18 8.17
C LEU A 111 -14.50 1.16 8.57
N GLU A 112 -14.18 2.05 9.51
CA GLU A 112 -14.99 3.23 9.82
C GLU A 112 -14.31 4.46 9.19
N ARG A 113 -14.70 4.72 7.94
CA ARG A 113 -13.97 5.66 7.06
C ARG A 113 -14.03 7.10 7.54
N ASP A 114 -15.19 7.55 8.01
CA ASP A 114 -15.37 8.93 8.50
C ASP A 114 -14.47 9.23 9.72
N ALA A 115 -14.21 8.21 10.53
CA ALA A 115 -13.33 8.31 11.70
C ALA A 115 -11.86 7.99 11.39
N GLY A 116 -11.55 7.46 10.19
CA GLY A 116 -10.21 6.99 9.85
C GLY A 116 -9.75 5.80 10.70
N LEU A 117 -10.66 4.87 11.02
CA LEU A 117 -10.39 3.74 11.91
C LEU A 117 -10.53 2.39 11.20
N ILE A 118 -9.65 1.46 11.60
CA ILE A 118 -9.78 0.03 11.40
C ILE A 118 -10.42 -0.54 12.65
N CYS A 119 -11.49 -1.32 12.48
CA CYS A 119 -12.28 -1.90 13.55
C CYS A 119 -12.20 -3.42 13.48
N ALA A 120 -11.85 -4.07 14.58
CA ALA A 120 -11.74 -5.52 14.68
C ALA A 120 -12.63 -6.02 15.83
N LYS A 121 -13.72 -6.69 15.49
CA LYS A 121 -14.67 -7.30 16.44
C LYS A 121 -14.22 -8.71 16.75
N HIS A 122 -13.89 -8.98 18.01
CA HIS A 122 -13.56 -10.31 18.50
C HIS A 122 -14.81 -11.05 18.99
N PHE A 123 -14.92 -12.33 18.66
CA PHE A 123 -15.96 -13.24 19.11
C PHE A 123 -15.34 -14.55 19.58
N THR A 124 -15.77 -15.07 20.73
CA THR A 124 -15.29 -16.34 21.28
C THR A 124 -15.87 -17.56 20.56
N ASN A 125 -15.08 -18.64 20.45
CA ASN A 125 -15.50 -19.94 19.91
C ASN A 125 -15.96 -20.88 21.03
N ALA A 126 -17.08 -20.57 21.71
CA ALA A 126 -17.66 -21.52 22.64
C ALA A 126 -18.42 -22.61 21.86
N ILE A 127 -17.99 -23.86 22.02
CA ILE A 127 -18.56 -25.04 21.37
C ILE A 127 -18.87 -26.06 22.48
N ASN A 128 -20.05 -26.67 22.45
CA ASN A 128 -20.42 -27.72 23.42
C ASN A 128 -19.91 -29.11 23.00
N GLU A 129 -20.10 -30.11 23.85
CA GLU A 129 -19.68 -31.51 23.62
C GLU A 129 -20.30 -32.13 22.36
N GLN A 130 -21.40 -31.57 21.86
CA GLN A 130 -22.09 -32.00 20.64
C GLN A 130 -21.55 -31.31 19.37
N GLY A 131 -20.51 -30.48 19.49
CA GLY A 131 -19.93 -29.74 18.38
C GLY A 131 -20.75 -28.53 17.93
N LEU A 132 -21.71 -28.07 18.73
CA LEU A 132 -22.55 -26.92 18.41
C LEU A 132 -21.97 -25.65 19.03
N ALA A 133 -21.96 -24.56 18.25
CA ALA A 133 -21.62 -23.24 18.77
C ALA A 133 -22.63 -22.86 19.85
N VAL A 134 -22.13 -22.50 21.04
CA VAL A 134 -22.93 -22.09 22.18
C VAL A 134 -22.52 -20.70 22.65
N ASP A 135 -23.43 -20.05 23.33
CA ASP A 135 -23.14 -18.87 24.14
C ASP A 135 -22.22 -19.26 25.31
N PRO A 136 -21.05 -18.63 25.51
CA PRO A 136 -20.13 -18.94 26.61
C PRO A 136 -20.72 -18.69 27.99
N GLU A 137 -21.61 -17.71 28.14
CA GLU A 137 -22.24 -17.33 29.40
C GLU A 137 -23.47 -18.19 29.69
N THR A 138 -24.29 -18.47 28.67
CA THR A 138 -25.57 -19.16 28.87
C THR A 138 -25.56 -20.64 28.52
N GLY A 139 -24.53 -21.12 27.81
CA GLY A 139 -24.41 -22.50 27.33
C GLY A 139 -25.44 -22.87 26.24
N LYS A 140 -26.25 -21.92 25.78
CA LYS A 140 -27.32 -22.16 24.80
C LYS A 140 -26.75 -22.22 23.39
N VAL A 141 -27.25 -23.15 22.59
CA VAL A 141 -26.89 -23.28 21.16
C VAL A 141 -27.27 -22.01 20.40
N ILE A 142 -26.31 -21.51 19.61
CA ILE A 142 -26.47 -20.37 18.72
C ILE A 142 -27.08 -20.91 17.40
N PRO A 143 -28.35 -20.59 17.09
CA PRO A 143 -28.97 -21.06 15.85
C PRO A 143 -28.29 -20.48 14.60
N ALA A 144 -28.12 -21.31 13.57
CA ALA A 144 -27.53 -20.93 12.28
C ALA A 144 -28.39 -19.94 11.48
N LYS A 145 -29.68 -19.78 11.82
CA LYS A 145 -30.61 -18.83 11.22
C LYS A 145 -31.31 -18.01 12.30
N GLY A 146 -31.18 -16.68 12.21
CA GLY A 146 -31.77 -15.72 13.14
C GLY A 146 -30.73 -14.73 13.66
N LYS A 147 -31.17 -13.54 14.08
CA LYS A 147 -30.29 -12.59 14.78
C LYS A 147 -30.10 -13.10 16.20
N VAL A 148 -28.96 -13.72 16.46
CA VAL A 148 -28.52 -14.06 17.82
C VAL A 148 -27.56 -12.96 18.25
N GLN A 149 -27.83 -12.30 19.38
CA GLN A 149 -26.84 -11.46 20.04
C GLN A 149 -25.74 -12.37 20.57
N ARG A 150 -24.56 -12.36 19.93
CA ARG A 150 -23.38 -13.06 20.45
C ARG A 150 -22.93 -12.35 21.72
N THR A 151 -22.65 -13.09 22.78
CA THR A 151 -22.51 -12.55 24.14
C THR A 151 -21.16 -11.92 24.48
N HIS A 152 -20.11 -12.15 23.70
CA HIS A 152 -18.81 -11.52 23.97
C HIS A 152 -18.26 -10.90 22.69
N GLU A 153 -18.55 -9.61 22.51
CA GLU A 153 -18.02 -8.76 21.45
C GLU A 153 -17.03 -7.79 22.09
N THR A 154 -15.73 -8.02 21.89
CA THR A 154 -14.72 -7.00 22.21
C THR A 154 -14.37 -6.26 20.93
N LEU A 155 -14.60 -4.95 20.90
CA LEU A 155 -14.25 -4.10 19.77
C LEU A 155 -12.87 -3.48 20.00
N TYR A 156 -11.94 -3.79 19.10
CA TYR A 156 -10.65 -3.12 19.02
C TYR A 156 -10.67 -2.13 17.85
N THR A 157 -10.13 -0.94 18.07
CA THR A 157 -9.98 0.08 17.02
C THR A 157 -8.56 0.60 16.96
N GLY A 158 -8.10 0.97 15.76
CA GLY A 158 -6.80 1.58 15.56
C GLY A 158 -6.72 2.34 14.24
N ARG A 159 -5.82 3.32 14.16
CA ARG A 159 -5.56 4.10 12.95
C ARG A 159 -4.56 3.41 12.02
N THR A 160 -3.78 2.50 12.59
CA THR A 160 -2.80 1.70 11.87
C THR A 160 -2.90 0.24 12.27
N ALA A 161 -2.43 -0.64 11.40
CA ALA A 161 -2.32 -2.06 11.68
C ALA A 161 -1.48 -2.32 12.95
N LYS A 162 -0.40 -1.56 13.12
CA LYS A 162 0.49 -1.65 14.28
C LYS A 162 -0.24 -1.33 15.59
N GLU A 163 -1.07 -0.29 15.60
CA GLU A 163 -1.87 0.06 16.78
C GLU A 163 -2.81 -1.09 17.18
N LEU A 164 -3.48 -1.72 16.21
CA LEU A 164 -4.34 -2.89 16.49
C LEU A 164 -3.54 -4.09 17.00
N CYS A 165 -2.40 -4.40 16.37
CA CYS A 165 -1.53 -5.48 16.83
C CYS A 165 -1.07 -5.29 18.28
N VAL A 166 -0.63 -4.09 18.66
CA VAL A 166 -0.20 -3.80 20.03
C VAL A 166 -1.37 -3.97 21.01
N LYS A 167 -2.54 -3.38 20.70
CA LYS A 167 -3.74 -3.50 21.55
C LYS A 167 -4.16 -4.95 21.77
N ILE A 168 -4.22 -5.74 20.70
CA ILE A 168 -4.74 -7.10 20.72
C ILE A 168 -3.70 -8.08 21.30
N PHE A 169 -2.46 -8.07 20.80
CA PHE A 169 -1.47 -9.09 21.12
C PHE A 169 -0.61 -8.76 22.34
N GLU A 170 -0.34 -7.48 22.58
CA GLU A 170 0.61 -7.04 23.62
C GLU A 170 -0.12 -6.57 24.88
N GLU A 171 -1.10 -5.67 24.73
CA GLU A 171 -1.78 -4.99 25.85
C GLU A 171 -2.92 -5.82 26.46
N THR A 172 -3.71 -6.51 25.63
CA THR A 172 -4.84 -7.32 26.12
C THR A 172 -4.34 -8.60 26.78
N LYS A 173 -4.78 -8.85 28.03
CA LYS A 173 -4.48 -10.06 28.81
C LYS A 173 -5.77 -10.66 29.41
N PRO A 174 -6.02 -11.98 29.26
CA PRO A 174 -5.27 -12.90 28.39
C PRO A 174 -5.38 -12.48 26.91
N CYS A 175 -4.35 -12.82 26.11
CA CYS A 175 -4.38 -12.51 24.68
C CYS A 175 -5.54 -13.28 24.02
N PRO A 176 -6.45 -12.60 23.28
CA PRO A 176 -7.62 -13.24 22.66
C PRO A 176 -7.26 -14.11 21.44
N VAL A 177 -6.00 -14.07 20.99
CA VAL A 177 -5.45 -14.88 19.90
C VAL A 177 -4.43 -15.83 20.48
N THR A 178 -4.66 -17.12 20.32
CA THR A 178 -3.86 -18.17 20.97
C THR A 178 -2.96 -18.92 19.99
N MET A 179 -3.20 -18.77 18.69
CA MET A 179 -2.44 -19.43 17.62
C MET A 179 -1.64 -18.42 16.78
N LEU A 180 -0.38 -18.79 16.45
CA LEU A 180 0.55 -17.88 15.76
C LEU A 180 0.19 -17.64 14.29
N ASP A 181 -0.37 -18.63 13.61
CA ASP A 181 -0.86 -18.51 12.24
C ASP A 181 -2.08 -17.57 12.15
N HIS A 182 -2.93 -17.56 13.17
CA HIS A 182 -4.02 -16.58 13.34
C HIS A 182 -3.51 -15.17 13.62
N ALA A 183 -2.52 -15.02 14.50
CA ALA A 183 -1.87 -13.72 14.71
C ALA A 183 -1.23 -13.19 13.41
N ALA A 184 -0.58 -14.07 12.63
CA ALA A 184 -0.02 -13.72 11.33
C ALA A 184 -1.09 -13.37 10.28
N TYR A 185 -2.23 -14.08 10.26
CA TYR A 185 -3.38 -13.75 9.42
C TYR A 185 -3.92 -12.36 9.74
N LEU A 186 -4.23 -12.11 11.01
CA LEU A 186 -4.73 -10.81 11.47
C LEU A 186 -3.77 -9.66 11.15
N GLY A 187 -2.47 -9.86 11.33
CA GLY A 187 -1.47 -8.85 10.96
C GLY A 187 -1.52 -8.47 9.47
N ARG A 188 -1.70 -9.45 8.56
CA ARG A 188 -1.88 -9.17 7.13
C ARG A 188 -3.19 -8.45 6.84
N GLU A 189 -4.27 -8.90 7.46
CA GLU A 189 -5.59 -8.28 7.30
C GLU A 189 -5.60 -6.82 7.79
N PHE A 190 -4.97 -6.53 8.92
CA PHE A 190 -4.88 -5.16 9.41
C PHE A 190 -4.04 -4.26 8.49
N VAL A 191 -2.99 -4.78 7.86
CA VAL A 191 -2.21 -4.03 6.86
C VAL A 191 -3.06 -3.76 5.61
N ARG A 192 -3.79 -4.77 5.12
CA ARG A 192 -4.71 -4.59 3.97
C ARG A 192 -5.80 -3.56 4.28
N ALA A 193 -6.42 -3.66 5.45
CA ALA A 193 -7.41 -2.69 5.93
C ALA A 193 -6.82 -1.29 6.03
N GLN A 194 -5.60 -1.14 6.56
CA GLN A 194 -4.90 0.15 6.60
C GLN A 194 -4.66 0.71 5.19
N MET A 195 -4.21 -0.12 4.24
CA MET A 195 -3.95 0.33 2.88
C MET A 195 -5.25 0.76 2.19
N ALA A 196 -6.33 0.00 2.32
CA ALA A 196 -7.65 0.35 1.80
C ALA A 196 -8.24 1.63 2.42
N LEU A 197 -7.92 1.89 3.69
CA LEU A 197 -8.28 3.16 4.34
C LEU A 197 -7.51 4.35 3.75
N ILE A 198 -6.21 4.17 3.46
CA ILE A 198 -5.35 5.22 2.87
C ILE A 198 -5.66 5.46 1.39
N SER A 199 -5.87 4.40 0.61
CA SER A 199 -6.13 4.48 -0.83
C SER A 199 -7.58 4.86 -1.14
N GLY A 200 -8.51 4.64 -0.21
CA GLY A 200 -9.95 4.78 -0.43
C GLY A 200 -10.57 3.58 -1.14
N GLU A 201 -9.79 2.53 -1.41
CA GLU A 201 -10.28 1.29 -2.05
C GLU A 201 -11.16 0.47 -1.10
N GLU A 202 -11.96 -0.43 -1.66
CA GLU A 202 -12.78 -1.35 -0.91
C GLU A 202 -11.92 -2.35 -0.12
N TYR A 203 -12.28 -2.59 1.14
CA TYR A 203 -11.67 -3.63 1.97
C TYR A 203 -12.66 -4.79 2.11
N VAL A 204 -12.21 -5.98 1.74
CA VAL A 204 -12.91 -7.24 1.97
C VAL A 204 -11.94 -8.13 2.73
N GLN A 205 -12.38 -8.60 3.89
CA GLN A 205 -11.62 -9.57 4.68
C GLN A 205 -11.54 -10.90 3.91
N ASP A 206 -10.35 -11.50 3.92
CA ASP A 206 -10.10 -12.83 3.30
C ASP A 206 -10.86 -13.98 3.97
#